data_AF-A0A0A2HS93-F1
#
_entry.id   AF-A0A0A2HS93-F1
#
_cell.length_a   1.000
_cell.length_b   1.000
_cell.length_c   1.000
_cell.angle_alpha   90.00
_cell.angle_beta   90.00
_cell.angle_gamma   90.00
#
_symmetry.space_group_name_H-M   'P 1'
#
loop_
_entity.id
_entity.type
_entity.pdbx_description
1 polymer ?
#
loop_
_entity_poly.entity_id
_entity_poly.type
_entity_poly.pdbx_seq_one_letter_code
_entity_poly.pdbx_strand_id
1 'polypeptide(L)' 'MLPRMGEKYNLEIEMISKTRDAYRTADYQATGLPAAPAIMLDDELVIQGGPISEEALEAAIHHHLAPK' A
#
# COMPACT_ATOMS: atom_id res chain seq x y z
N MET A 1 2.92 -6.68 -10.33
CA MET A 1 3.31 -5.37 -9.82
C MET A 1 3.98 -5.49 -8.46
N LEU A 2 3.24 -5.69 -7.36
CA LEU A 2 3.80 -5.70 -6.00
C LEU A 2 4.98 -6.68 -5.80
N PRO A 3 4.88 -8.00 -6.07
CA PRO A 3 6.01 -8.93 -5.86
C PRO A 3 7.30 -8.51 -6.58
N ARG A 4 7.16 -8.03 -7.82
CA ARG A 4 8.28 -7.54 -8.64
C ARG A 4 8.95 -6.30 -8.04
N MET A 5 8.17 -5.40 -7.43
CA MET A 5 8.69 -4.22 -6.75
C MET A 5 9.41 -4.58 -5.46
N GLY A 6 8.89 -5.57 -4.71
CA GLY A 6 9.55 -6.10 -3.52
C GLY A 6 10.93 -6.65 -3.82
N GLU A 7 11.06 -7.45 -4.88
CA GLU A 7 12.36 -7.96 -5.34
C GLU A 7 13.29 -6.84 -5.82
N LYS A 8 12.78 -5.88 -6.60
CA LYS A 8 13.59 -4.78 -7.19
C LYS A 8 14.19 -3.86 -6.13
N TYR A 9 13.43 -3.55 -5.08
CA TYR A 9 13.85 -2.62 -4.02
C TYR A 9 14.23 -3.32 -2.71
N ASN A 10 14.26 -4.66 -2.70
CA ASN A 10 14.50 -5.48 -1.52
C ASN A 10 13.58 -5.10 -0.34
N LEU A 11 12.28 -4.95 -0.63
CA LEU A 11 11.24 -4.59 0.33
C LEU A 11 10.45 -5.83 0.75
N GLU A 12 10.12 -5.93 2.02
CA GLU A 12 9.14 -6.88 2.51
C GLU A 12 7.73 -6.41 2.12
N ILE A 13 6.89 -7.32 1.62
CA ILE A 13 5.55 -6.99 1.16
C ILE A 13 4.54 -7.78 1.98
N GLU A 14 3.69 -7.05 2.69
CA GLU A 14 2.47 -7.57 3.26
C GLU A 14 1.27 -7.23 2.36
N MET A 15 0.41 -8.21 2.08
CA MET A 15 -0.81 -7.99 1.30
C MET A 15 -2.05 -8.34 2.12
N ILE A 16 -2.84 -7.31 2.45
CA ILE A 16 -4.13 -7.47 3.12
C ILE A 16 -5.23 -7.45 2.06
N SER A 17 -5.72 -8.63 1.69
CA SER A 17 -6.87 -8.79 0.78
C SER A 17 -8.09 -9.30 1.55
N LYS A 18 -9.15 -8.50 1.58
CA LYS A 18 -10.43 -8.83 2.21
C LYS A 18 -11.58 -8.65 1.21
N THR A 19 -12.76 -9.15 1.54
CA THR A 19 -13.97 -8.88 0.75
C THR A 19 -14.41 -7.42 0.90
N ARG A 20 -15.17 -6.92 -0.07
CA ARG A 20 -15.68 -5.53 -0.03
C ARG A 20 -16.45 -5.21 1.25
N ASP A 21 -17.24 -6.17 1.74
CA ASP A 21 -18.03 -5.97 2.96
C ASP A 21 -17.15 -5.98 4.21
N ALA A 22 -16.10 -6.81 4.25
CA ALA A 22 -15.14 -6.83 5.35
C ALA A 22 -14.41 -5.48 5.52
N TYR A 23 -14.05 -4.81 4.43
CA TYR A 23 -13.46 -3.46 4.48
C TYR A 23 -14.41 -2.38 5.02
N ARG A 24 -15.73 -2.63 4.98
CA ARG A 24 -16.75 -1.68 5.46
C ARG A 24 -17.11 -1.89 6.93
N THR A 25 -16.61 -2.95 7.56
CA THR A 25 -16.89 -3.24 8.96
C THR A 25 -16.22 -2.24 9.90
N ALA A 26 -16.82 -2.04 11.08
CA ALA A 26 -16.21 -1.27 12.15
C ALA A 26 -14.89 -1.90 12.62
N ASP A 27 -14.80 -3.23 12.61
CA ASP A 27 -13.58 -3.96 12.99
C ASP A 27 -12.39 -3.60 12.09
N TYR A 28 -12.60 -3.48 10.76
CA TYR A 28 -11.55 -3.02 9.86
C TYR A 28 -11.20 -1.55 10.13
N GLN A 29 -12.19 -0.69 10.36
CA GLN A 29 -11.94 0.73 10.66
C GLN A 29 -11.15 0.90 11.98
N ALA A 30 -11.33 0.00 12.94
CA ALA A 30 -10.58 0.01 14.21
C ALA A 30 -9.12 -0.40 14.06
N THR A 31 -8.72 -1.02 12.94
CA THR A 31 -7.30 -1.35 12.68
C THR A 31 -6.44 -0.13 12.37
N GLY A 32 -7.05 1.03 12.09
CA GLY A 32 -6.34 2.24 11.66
C GLY A 32 -5.82 2.17 10.23
N LEU A 33 -6.07 1.07 9.51
CA LEU A 33 -5.65 0.92 8.12
C LEU A 33 -6.51 1.78 7.18
N PRO A 34 -5.92 2.27 6.08
CA PRO A 34 -6.63 3.06 5.09
C PRO A 34 -7.71 2.23 4.38
N ALA A 35 -8.70 2.93 3.83
CA ALA A 35 -9.69 2.34 2.95
C ALA A 35 -9.03 1.81 1.68
N ALA A 36 -9.31 0.54 1.35
CA ALA A 36 -8.81 -0.08 0.13
C ALA A 36 -9.48 0.49 -1.14
N PRO A 37 -8.79 0.51 -2.30
CA PRO A 37 -7.40 0.13 -2.49
C PRO A 37 -6.44 1.20 -1.92
N ALA A 38 -5.38 0.75 -1.24
CA ALA A 38 -4.35 1.63 -0.70
C ALA A 38 -3.01 0.89 -0.60
N ILE A 39 -1.91 1.65 -0.60
CA ILE A 39 -0.56 1.17 -0.33
C ILE A 39 0.04 2.07 0.73
N MET A 40 0.67 1.44 1.71
CA MET A 40 1.47 2.09 2.74
C MET A 40 2.91 1.59 2.62
N LEU A 41 3.86 2.47 2.94
CA LEU A 41 5.26 2.11 3.16
C LEU A 41 5.58 2.42 4.62
N ASP A 42 5.96 1.39 5.37
CA ASP A 42 6.02 1.44 6.83
C ASP A 42 4.68 1.93 7.41
N ASP A 43 4.68 3.09 8.08
CA ASP A 43 3.47 3.72 8.66
C ASP A 43 2.92 4.88 7.81
N GLU A 44 3.44 5.11 6.60
CA GLU A 44 3.06 6.23 5.74
C GLU A 44 2.13 5.79 4.61
N LEU A 45 0.98 6.45 4.49
CA LEU A 45 0.06 6.27 3.37
C LEU A 45 0.61 6.94 2.11
N VAL A 46 1.06 6.14 1.15
CA VAL A 46 1.65 6.65 -0.10
C VAL A 46 0.65 6.77 -1.24
N ILE A 47 -0.29 5.83 -1.34
CA ILE A 47 -1.28 5.81 -2.42
C ILE A 47 -2.62 5.34 -1.86
N GLN A 48 -3.70 6.05 -2.18
CA GLN A 48 -5.05 5.67 -1.80
C GLN A 48 -6.06 5.94 -2.92
N GLY A 49 -6.93 4.95 -3.16
CA GLY A 49 -8.05 5.04 -4.08
C GLY A 49 -7.68 4.81 -5.55
N GLY A 50 -8.69 4.40 -6.33
CA GLY A 50 -8.56 4.26 -7.77
C GLY A 50 -7.63 3.13 -8.25
N PRO A 51 -7.38 3.06 -9.56
CA PRO A 51 -6.40 2.14 -10.13
C PRO A 51 -4.98 2.61 -9.77
N ILE A 52 -4.24 1.75 -9.07
CA ILE A 52 -2.85 2.02 -8.71
C ILE A 52 -1.96 1.61 -9.88
N SER A 53 -1.31 2.58 -10.52
CA SER A 53 -0.35 2.31 -11.58
C SER A 53 1.02 1.94 -11.01
N GLU A 54 1.80 1.21 -11.81
CA GLU A 54 3.15 0.81 -11.40
C GLU A 54 4.09 2.01 -11.31
N GLU A 55 3.95 3.02 -12.18
CA GLU A 55 4.77 4.24 -12.10
C GLU A 55 4.49 5.03 -10.83
N ALA A 56 3.23 5.13 -10.40
CA ALA A 56 2.87 5.82 -9.17
C ALA A 56 3.47 5.13 -7.94
N LEU A 57 3.41 3.79 -7.90
CA LEU A 57 4.04 3.00 -6.84
C LEU A 57 5.56 3.15 -6.84
N GLU A 58 6.19 3.10 -8.01
CA GLU A 58 7.65 3.23 -8.13
C GLU A 58 8.12 4.62 -7.69
N ALA A 59 7.41 5.69 -8.06
CA ALA A 59 7.70 7.04 -7.62
C ALA A 59 7.56 7.21 -6.10
N ALA A 60 6.53 6.61 -5.50
CA ALA A 60 6.34 6.61 -4.04
C ALA A 60 7.48 5.89 -3.32
N ILE A 61 7.87 4.70 -3.78
CA ILE A 61 9.01 3.94 -3.22
C ILE A 61 10.30 4.76 -3.33
N HIS A 62 10.57 5.35 -4.49
CA HIS A 62 11.77 6.17 -4.69
C HIS A 62 11.79 7.40 -3.79
N HIS A 63 10.63 8.06 -3.59
CA HIS A 63 10.54 9.20 -2.69
C HIS A 63 10.81 8.81 -1.23
N HIS A 64 10.28 7.66 -0.79
CA HIS A 64 10.46 7.15 0.57
C HIS A 64 11.90 6.72 0.87
N LEU A 65 12.56 6.07 -0.09
CA LEU A 65 13.94 5.60 0.04
C LEU A 65 14.99 6.68 -0.23
N ALA A 66 14.59 7.85 -0.74
CA ALA A 66 15.52 8.94 -0.96
C ALA A 66 16.06 9.46 0.38
N PRO A 67 17.39 9.71 0.50
CA PRO A 67 17.95 10.27 1.72
C PRO A 67 17.35 11.66 1.99
N LYS A 68 16.83 11.85 3.21
CA LYS A 68 16.32 13.14 3.72
C LYS A 68 17.45 14.14 3.98
#